data_AF-A0A836Q250-F1
#
_entry.id   AF-A0A836Q250-F1
#
_cell.length_a   1.000
_cell.length_b   1.000
_cell.length_c   1.000
_cell.angle_alpha   90.00
_cell.angle_beta   90.00
_cell.angle_gamma   90.00
#
_symmetry.space_group_name_H-M   'P 1'
#
loop_
_entity.id
_entity.type
_entity.pdbx_description
1 polymer ?
#
loop_
_entity_poly.entity_id
_entity_poly.type
_entity_poly.pdbx_seq_one_letter_code
_entity_poly.pdbx_strand_id
1 'polypeptide(L)'
;MQNQSIQEAANELLYESAKSADLLMKVRNGVGDFVKAKRAYVDTDEMREMYLAGLEQLLAEGKIQQTLGSRDMTVFRVTDEGRRSRLTSELARTNLLEAVKADGFIAKVHSVDGEYLQCGTQVFSDSDEERILYLEAFCDLLHHGYVEPTSESKEMSLYSFANKKPLKRAI
;
A
#
# COMPACT_ATOMS: atom_id res chain seq x y z
N MET A 1 -8.57 -7.20 17.69
CA MET A 1 -7.77 -5.97 17.50
C MET A 1 -6.30 -6.29 17.20
N GLN A 2 -5.60 -7.09 17.99
CA GLN A 2 -4.17 -7.42 17.78
C GLN A 2 -3.84 -8.07 16.41
N ASN A 3 -4.78 -8.81 15.81
CA ASN A 3 -4.59 -9.46 14.51
C ASN A 3 -4.64 -8.45 13.33
N GLN A 4 -5.35 -7.34 13.50
CA GLN A 4 -5.49 -6.32 12.44
C GLN A 4 -4.22 -5.46 12.33
N SER A 5 -3.63 -5.06 13.46
CA SER A 5 -2.37 -4.29 13.48
C SER A 5 -1.19 -5.09 12.92
N ILE A 6 -1.16 -6.41 13.12
CA ILE A 6 -0.12 -7.28 12.54
C ILE A 6 -0.29 -7.38 11.01
N GLN A 7 -1.52 -7.52 10.54
CA GLN A 7 -1.83 -7.51 9.10
C GLN A 7 -1.43 -6.18 8.45
N GLU A 8 -1.73 -5.05 9.09
CA GLU A 8 -1.33 -3.72 8.62
C GLU A 8 0.20 -3.60 8.56
N ALA A 9 0.92 -4.07 9.58
CA ALA A 9 2.37 -4.11 9.58
C ALA A 9 2.94 -5.00 8.46
N ALA A 10 2.37 -6.18 8.23
CA ALA A 10 2.74 -7.07 7.13
C ALA A 10 2.56 -6.40 5.75
N ASN A 11 1.44 -5.72 5.54
CA ASN A 11 1.16 -4.98 4.32
C ASN A 11 2.16 -3.83 4.11
N GLU A 12 2.46 -3.08 5.18
CA GLU A 12 3.44 -2.00 5.11
C GLU A 12 4.85 -2.52 4.79
N LEU A 13 5.26 -3.66 5.36
CA LEU A 13 6.53 -4.31 5.01
C LEU A 13 6.59 -4.67 3.52
N LEU A 14 5.54 -5.28 2.98
CA LEU A 14 5.47 -5.59 1.54
C LEU A 14 5.56 -4.31 0.69
N TYR A 15 4.90 -3.23 1.11
CA TYR A 15 4.96 -1.94 0.43
C TYR A 15 6.35 -1.31 0.45
N GLU A 16 6.98 -1.21 1.62
CA GLU A 16 8.33 -0.62 1.73
C GLU A 16 9.42 -1.48 1.09
N SER A 17 9.21 -2.80 0.99
CA SER A 17 10.11 -3.69 0.25
C SER A 17 10.15 -3.36 -1.25
N ALA A 18 9.04 -2.89 -1.85
CA ALA A 18 9.00 -2.51 -3.26
C ALA A 18 9.95 -1.32 -3.55
N LYS A 19 10.14 -0.44 -2.56
CA LYS A 19 11.10 0.68 -2.62
C LYS A 19 12.55 0.25 -2.39
N SER A 20 12.77 -1.03 -2.09
CA SER A 20 14.05 -1.62 -1.66
C SER A 20 14.39 -2.87 -2.48
N ALA A 21 14.05 -2.88 -3.77
CA ALA A 21 14.31 -4.00 -4.69
C ALA A 21 13.75 -5.34 -4.19
N ASP A 22 12.56 -5.32 -3.58
CA ASP A 22 11.85 -6.48 -3.06
C ASP A 22 12.59 -7.21 -1.93
N LEU A 23 13.37 -6.47 -1.13
CA LEU A 23 14.12 -7.00 0.00
C LEU A 23 13.60 -6.45 1.34
N LEU A 24 13.56 -7.36 2.32
CA LEU A 24 13.36 -7.08 3.73
C LEU A 24 14.55 -7.64 4.52
N MET A 25 14.88 -7.03 5.65
CA MET A 25 15.97 -7.46 6.51
C MET A 25 15.47 -7.52 7.95
N LYS A 26 15.74 -8.62 8.64
CA LYS A 26 15.70 -8.68 10.10
C LYS A 26 17.12 -8.42 10.61
N VAL A 27 17.31 -7.39 11.40
CA VAL A 27 18.61 -6.96 11.92
C VAL A 27 18.59 -7.03 13.43
N ARG A 28 19.67 -7.52 14.04
CA ARG A 28 19.88 -7.49 15.48
C ARG A 28 20.71 -6.29 15.88
N ASN A 29 20.24 -5.50 16.84
CA ASN A 29 21.06 -4.51 17.54
C ASN A 29 21.16 -4.83 19.04
N GLY A 30 21.89 -4.01 19.79
CA GLY A 30 22.08 -4.19 21.24
C GLY A 30 20.80 -4.07 22.09
N VAL A 31 19.65 -3.74 21.48
CA VAL A 31 18.34 -3.64 22.14
C VAL A 31 17.41 -4.80 21.72
N GLY A 32 17.60 -5.38 20.53
CA GLY A 32 16.83 -6.52 20.06
C GLY A 32 16.83 -6.67 18.54
N ASP A 33 15.98 -7.57 18.05
CA ASP A 33 15.77 -7.79 16.62
C ASP A 33 14.75 -6.80 16.07
N PHE A 34 14.93 -6.26 14.87
CA PHE A 34 13.95 -5.39 14.23
C PHE A 34 13.93 -5.60 12.72
N VAL A 35 12.87 -5.13 12.07
CA VAL A 35 12.72 -5.21 10.62
C VAL A 35 13.18 -3.93 9.97
N LYS A 36 13.88 -4.06 8.85
CA LYS A 36 14.36 -2.98 8.00
C LYS A 36 14.05 -3.30 6.55
N ALA A 37 13.42 -2.35 5.87
CA ALA A 37 13.30 -2.31 4.42
C ALA A 37 14.07 -1.06 3.95
N LYS A 38 13.36 -0.06 3.43
CA LYS A 38 13.87 1.30 3.25
C LYS A 38 13.94 2.05 4.58
N ARG A 39 12.86 1.96 5.38
CA ARG A 39 12.79 2.45 6.75
C ARG A 39 13.21 1.37 7.74
N ALA A 40 13.77 1.78 8.88
CA ALA A 40 14.01 0.92 10.03
C ALA A 40 12.87 1.06 11.04
N TYR A 41 12.33 -0.07 11.50
CA TYR A 41 11.20 -0.12 12.42
C TYR A 41 11.69 -0.43 13.85
N VAL A 42 12.28 0.58 14.50
CA VAL A 42 13.02 0.43 15.77
C VAL A 42 12.53 1.32 16.92
N ASP A 43 11.57 2.20 16.65
CA ASP A 43 11.30 3.37 17.49
C ASP A 43 10.78 3.01 18.90
N THR A 44 9.89 2.01 19.00
CA THR A 44 9.38 1.50 20.29
C THR A 44 9.42 -0.03 20.31
N ASP A 45 9.39 -0.63 21.51
CA ASP A 45 9.34 -2.09 21.67
C ASP A 45 8.05 -2.67 21.08
N GLU A 46 6.90 -2.02 21.33
CA GLU A 46 5.61 -2.42 20.74
C GLU A 46 5.65 -2.40 19.20
N MET A 47 6.24 -1.36 18.61
CA MET A 47 6.39 -1.25 17.16
C MET A 47 7.31 -2.36 16.63
N ARG A 48 8.44 -2.61 17.30
CA ARG A 48 9.39 -3.67 16.94
C ARG A 48 8.72 -5.04 16.95
N GLU A 49 8.00 -5.38 18.01
CA GLU A 49 7.27 -6.63 18.14
C GLU A 49 6.18 -6.77 17.06
N MET A 50 5.44 -5.70 16.78
CA MET A 50 4.40 -5.69 15.76
C MET A 50 4.95 -5.96 14.36
N TYR A 51 6.03 -5.29 13.94
CA TYR A 51 6.63 -5.53 12.62
C TYR A 51 7.38 -6.86 12.54
N LEU A 52 7.95 -7.37 13.64
CA LEU A 52 8.48 -8.73 13.68
C LEU A 52 7.37 -9.77 13.47
N ALA A 53 6.24 -9.62 14.16
CA ALA A 53 5.08 -10.49 13.96
C ALA A 53 4.53 -10.41 12.52
N GLY A 54 4.48 -9.21 11.93
CA GLY A 54 4.09 -9.04 10.54
C GLY A 54 5.05 -9.73 9.56
N LEU A 55 6.36 -9.67 9.82
CA LEU A 55 7.36 -10.39 9.04
C LEU A 55 7.18 -11.91 9.15
N GLU A 56 6.93 -12.43 10.35
CA GLU A 56 6.66 -13.86 10.59
C GLU A 56 5.39 -14.33 9.88
N GLN A 57 4.33 -13.51 9.88
CA GLN A 57 3.11 -13.78 9.12
C GLN A 57 3.40 -13.89 7.61
N LEU A 58 4.13 -12.93 7.03
CA LEU A 58 4.47 -12.96 5.60
C LEU A 58 5.29 -14.21 5.23
N LEU A 59 6.18 -14.64 6.13
CA LEU A 59 6.97 -15.85 5.94
C LEU A 59 6.08 -17.10 5.99
N ALA A 60 5.19 -17.18 6.97
CA ALA A 60 4.23 -18.28 7.11
C ALA A 60 3.27 -18.38 5.92
N GLU A 61 2.88 -17.24 5.33
CA GLU A 61 2.03 -17.16 4.14
C GLU A 61 2.80 -17.41 2.82
N GLY A 62 4.13 -17.60 2.86
CA GLY A 62 4.94 -17.80 1.65
C GLY A 62 5.09 -16.54 0.77
N LYS A 63 4.75 -15.36 1.29
CA LYS A 63 4.86 -14.07 0.59
C LYS A 63 6.28 -13.53 0.59
N ILE A 64 7.12 -14.01 1.50
CA ILE A 64 8.56 -13.76 1.53
C ILE A 64 9.31 -15.07 1.73
N GLN A 65 10.57 -15.09 1.33
CA GLN A 65 11.47 -16.22 1.56
C GLN A 65 12.81 -15.73 2.08
N GLN A 66 13.38 -16.45 3.05
CA GLN A 66 14.73 -16.18 3.52
C GLN A 66 15.74 -16.51 2.43
N THR A 67 16.63 -15.57 2.11
CA THR A 67 17.66 -15.73 1.07
C THR A 67 19.07 -15.80 1.65
N LEU A 68 19.34 -15.08 2.73
CA LEU A 68 20.64 -15.05 3.39
C LEU A 68 20.45 -14.90 4.90
N GLY A 69 21.27 -15.59 5.70
CA GLY A 69 21.28 -15.46 7.15
C GLY A 69 22.70 -15.36 7.68
N SER A 70 22.88 -14.52 8.70
CA SER A 70 24.10 -14.37 9.49
C SER A 70 23.72 -14.20 10.96
N ARG A 71 24.70 -14.08 11.85
CA ARG A 71 24.46 -13.89 13.29
C ARG A 71 23.62 -12.65 13.60
N ASP A 72 23.85 -11.56 12.86
CA ASP A 72 23.32 -10.24 13.17
C ASP A 72 22.28 -9.75 12.16
N MET A 73 22.10 -10.49 11.06
CA MET A 73 21.20 -10.09 9.98
C MET A 73 20.67 -11.30 9.20
N THR A 74 19.38 -11.28 8.92
CA THR A 74 18.70 -12.17 7.99
C THR A 74 18.04 -11.34 6.89
N VAL A 75 18.24 -11.73 5.63
CA VAL A 75 17.65 -11.08 4.46
C VAL A 75 16.54 -11.97 3.89
N PHE A 76 15.43 -11.35 3.55
CA PHE A 76 14.28 -11.96 2.92
C PHE A 76 14.02 -11.29 1.57
N ARG A 77 13.61 -12.09 0.59
CA ARG A 77 13.13 -11.60 -0.71
C ARG A 77 11.62 -11.81 -0.79
N VAL A 78 10.90 -10.83 -1.32
CA VAL A 78 9.47 -10.96 -1.61
C VAL A 78 9.28 -11.91 -2.79
N THR A 79 8.35 -12.87 -2.64
CA THR A 79 7.99 -13.84 -3.67
C THR A 79 7.03 -13.21 -4.69
N ASP A 80 6.73 -13.92 -5.78
CA ASP A 80 5.69 -13.47 -6.72
C ASP A 80 4.34 -13.29 -6.04
N GLU A 81 4.01 -14.18 -5.11
CA GLU A 81 2.76 -14.10 -4.34
C GLU A 81 2.73 -12.89 -3.41
N GLY A 82 3.86 -12.61 -2.74
CA GLY A 82 4.00 -11.41 -1.94
C GLY A 82 3.91 -10.13 -2.77
N ARG A 83 4.38 -10.15 -4.02
CA ARG A 83 4.23 -9.03 -4.96
C ARG A 83 2.76 -8.76 -5.31
N ARG A 84 2.00 -9.81 -5.63
CA ARG A 84 0.56 -9.68 -5.92
C ARG A 84 -0.23 -9.17 -4.72
N SER A 85 0.16 -9.60 -3.52
CA SER A 85 -0.46 -9.20 -2.26
C SER A 85 -0.12 -7.77 -1.79
N ARG A 86 0.67 -7.00 -2.55
CA ARG A 86 1.13 -5.66 -2.12
C ARG A 86 0.03 -4.62 -2.06
N LEU A 87 -1.03 -4.77 -2.86
CA LEU A 87 -2.10 -3.79 -2.93
C LEU A 87 -3.29 -4.28 -2.11
N THR A 88 -3.69 -3.48 -1.12
CA THR A 88 -4.94 -3.64 -0.39
C THR A 88 -5.87 -2.46 -0.71
N SER A 89 -7.18 -2.61 -0.47
CA SER A 89 -8.15 -1.53 -0.73
C SER A 89 -7.83 -0.25 0.07
N GLU A 90 -7.32 -0.39 1.30
CA GLU A 90 -6.90 0.75 2.13
C GLU A 90 -5.67 1.47 1.56
N LEU A 91 -4.70 0.70 1.05
CA LEU A 91 -3.51 1.26 0.42
C LEU A 91 -3.86 1.93 -0.91
N ALA A 92 -4.69 1.29 -1.72
CA ALA A 92 -5.21 1.87 -2.96
C ALA A 92 -5.92 3.20 -2.69
N ARG A 93 -6.75 3.29 -1.65
CA ARG A 93 -7.41 4.52 -1.23
C ARG A 93 -6.43 5.60 -0.80
N THR A 94 -5.42 5.24 -0.02
CA THR A 94 -4.39 6.19 0.46
C THR A 94 -3.61 6.75 -0.71
N ASN A 95 -3.13 5.88 -1.61
CA ASN A 95 -2.40 6.26 -2.82
C ASN A 95 -3.24 7.19 -3.72
N LEU A 96 -4.51 6.84 -3.98
CA LEU A 96 -5.41 7.67 -4.77
C LEU A 96 -5.65 9.03 -4.13
N LEU A 97 -5.91 9.07 -2.82
CA LEU A 97 -6.16 10.33 -2.13
C LEU A 97 -4.94 11.25 -2.16
N GLU A 98 -3.74 10.69 -2.01
CA GLU A 98 -2.49 11.47 -2.15
C GLU A 98 -2.30 11.98 -3.57
N ALA A 99 -2.52 11.15 -4.59
CA ALA A 99 -2.40 11.53 -5.99
C ALA A 99 -3.42 12.64 -6.37
N VAL A 100 -4.68 12.48 -5.99
CA VAL A 100 -5.74 13.46 -6.25
C VAL A 100 -5.46 14.79 -5.53
N LYS A 101 -4.89 14.75 -4.32
CA LYS A 101 -4.48 15.97 -3.60
C LYS A 101 -3.33 16.70 -4.30
N ALA A 102 -2.39 15.94 -4.87
CA ALA A 102 -1.23 16.49 -5.55
C ALA A 102 -1.61 17.12 -6.90
N ASP A 103 -2.42 16.41 -7.70
CA ASP A 103 -2.79 16.85 -9.06
C ASP A 103 -4.07 17.70 -9.09
N GLY A 104 -4.90 17.63 -8.06
CA GLY A 104 -6.18 18.35 -7.93
C GLY A 104 -7.36 17.66 -8.62
N PHE A 105 -7.12 16.65 -9.44
CA PHE A 105 -8.15 15.90 -10.16
C PHE A 105 -7.76 14.44 -10.38
N ILE A 106 -8.76 13.61 -10.69
CA ILE A 106 -8.62 12.22 -11.14
C ILE A 106 -9.57 11.97 -12.30
N ALA A 107 -9.08 11.30 -13.33
CA ALA A 107 -9.88 10.83 -14.44
C ALA A 107 -10.16 9.33 -14.27
N LYS A 108 -11.42 8.95 -14.47
CA LYS A 108 -11.82 7.57 -14.74
C LYS A 108 -11.92 7.41 -16.25
N VAL A 109 -10.98 6.69 -16.85
CA VAL A 109 -10.87 6.52 -18.30
C VAL A 109 -11.57 5.22 -18.72
N HIS A 110 -12.40 5.31 -19.76
CA HIS A 110 -13.12 4.18 -20.33
C HIS A 110 -12.36 3.65 -21.55
N SER A 111 -11.79 2.45 -21.45
CA SER A 111 -11.05 1.81 -22.54
C SER A 111 -11.69 0.49 -22.98
N VAL A 112 -11.22 -0.04 -24.11
CA VAL A 112 -11.66 -1.36 -24.62
C VAL A 112 -11.32 -2.48 -23.64
N ASP A 113 -10.21 -2.33 -22.91
CA ASP A 113 -9.71 -3.33 -21.95
C ASP A 113 -10.32 -3.16 -20.55
N GLY A 114 -11.20 -2.17 -20.35
CA GLY A 114 -11.87 -1.87 -19.08
C GLY A 114 -11.67 -0.42 -18.62
N GLU A 115 -12.23 -0.11 -17.47
CA GLU A 115 -12.13 1.20 -16.84
C GLU A 115 -10.88 1.30 -15.96
N TYR A 116 -10.17 2.42 -15.98
CA TYR A 116 -9.03 2.65 -15.09
C TYR A 116 -8.98 4.09 -14.60
N LEU A 117 -8.11 4.33 -13.62
CA LEU A 117 -7.93 5.65 -13.02
C LEU A 117 -6.59 6.27 -13.41
N GLN A 118 -6.59 7.58 -13.56
CA GLN A 118 -5.40 8.36 -13.86
C GLN A 118 -5.40 9.70 -13.10
N CYS A 119 -4.29 10.01 -12.43
CA CYS A 119 -3.99 11.33 -11.85
C CYS A 119 -2.73 11.86 -12.53
N GLY A 120 -2.80 13.00 -13.22
CA GLY A 120 -1.65 13.55 -13.94
C GLY A 120 -1.03 12.51 -14.90
N THR A 121 0.24 12.16 -14.67
CA THR A 121 0.96 11.12 -15.44
C THR A 121 0.90 9.73 -14.80
N GLN A 122 0.31 9.58 -13.61
CA GLN A 122 0.19 8.32 -12.90
C GLN A 122 -1.06 7.56 -13.34
N VAL A 123 -0.88 6.33 -13.84
CA VAL A 123 -1.95 5.42 -14.26
C VAL A 123 -2.05 4.28 -13.27
N PHE A 124 -3.27 3.93 -12.85
CA PHE A 124 -3.54 2.90 -11.84
C PHE A 124 -4.18 1.66 -12.50
N SER A 125 -3.41 0.93 -13.35
CA SER A 125 -3.99 -0.13 -14.20
C SER A 125 -3.08 -1.28 -14.64
N ASP A 126 -2.02 -1.64 -13.90
CA ASP A 126 -1.04 -2.61 -14.43
C ASP A 126 -1.54 -4.08 -14.43
N SER A 127 -2.59 -4.42 -13.65
CA SER A 127 -3.25 -5.73 -13.67
C SER A 127 -4.74 -5.64 -13.30
N ASP A 128 -5.54 -6.65 -13.66
CA ASP A 128 -6.98 -6.68 -13.37
C ASP A 128 -7.31 -6.59 -11.87
N GLU A 129 -6.56 -7.30 -11.03
CA GLU A 129 -6.73 -7.32 -9.57
C GLU A 129 -6.44 -5.94 -8.97
N GLU A 130 -5.35 -5.30 -9.41
CA GLU A 130 -4.95 -3.97 -8.98
C GLU A 130 -5.97 -2.90 -9.42
N ARG A 131 -6.43 -3.00 -10.67
CA ARG A 131 -7.42 -2.10 -11.22
C ARG A 131 -8.73 -2.15 -10.44
N ILE A 132 -9.21 -3.35 -10.07
CA ILE A 132 -10.42 -3.51 -9.26
C ILE A 132 -10.25 -2.82 -7.91
N LEU A 133 -9.13 -3.03 -7.22
CA LEU A 133 -8.87 -2.41 -5.92
C LEU A 133 -8.84 -0.87 -5.99
N TYR A 134 -8.25 -0.32 -7.06
CA TYR A 134 -8.25 1.13 -7.28
C TYR A 134 -9.63 1.68 -7.63
N LEU A 135 -10.42 0.98 -8.44
CA LEU A 135 -11.80 1.38 -8.74
C LEU A 135 -12.68 1.34 -7.49
N GLU A 136 -12.56 0.31 -6.66
CA GLU A 136 -13.26 0.21 -5.37
C GLU A 136 -12.86 1.35 -4.44
N ALA A 137 -11.55 1.61 -4.32
CA ALA A 137 -11.04 2.72 -3.53
C ALA A 137 -11.53 4.09 -4.02
N PHE A 138 -11.65 4.28 -5.34
CA PHE A 138 -12.23 5.49 -5.91
C PHE A 138 -13.72 5.63 -5.60
N CYS A 139 -14.49 4.55 -5.68
CA CYS A 139 -15.89 4.55 -5.25
C CYS A 139 -16.03 4.96 -3.78
N ASP A 140 -15.13 4.52 -2.90
CA ASP A 140 -15.07 4.94 -1.49
C ASP A 140 -14.80 6.45 -1.37
N LEU A 141 -13.80 6.96 -2.11
CA LEU A 141 -13.48 8.40 -2.14
C LEU A 141 -14.65 9.25 -2.64
N LEU A 142 -15.36 8.79 -3.67
CA LEU A 142 -16.54 9.47 -4.23
C LEU A 142 -17.71 9.44 -3.24
N HIS A 143 -18.01 8.27 -2.66
CA HIS A 143 -19.09 8.11 -1.68
C HIS A 143 -18.89 9.00 -0.45
N HIS A 144 -17.65 9.13 0.01
CA HIS A 144 -17.30 10.02 1.12
C HIS A 144 -17.03 11.47 0.70
N GLY A 145 -17.17 11.80 -0.59
CA GLY A 145 -17.04 13.14 -1.15
C GLY A 145 -15.64 13.74 -0.98
N TYR A 146 -14.58 12.95 -1.07
CA TYR A 146 -13.21 13.47 -1.24
C TYR A 146 -12.96 13.93 -2.67
N VAL A 147 -13.75 13.40 -3.61
CA VAL A 147 -13.75 13.79 -5.00
C VAL A 147 -15.17 14.08 -5.45
N GLU A 148 -15.32 15.04 -6.35
CA GLU A 148 -16.61 15.47 -6.88
C GLU A 148 -16.58 15.48 -8.41
N PRO A 149 -17.64 14.99 -9.07
CA PRO A 149 -17.71 14.95 -10.53
C PRO A 149 -17.69 16.35 -11.11
N THR A 150 -16.83 16.58 -12.10
CA THR A 150 -16.71 17.87 -12.79
C THR A 150 -17.19 17.82 -14.22
N SER A 151 -16.90 16.73 -14.94
CA SER A 151 -17.29 16.56 -16.34
C SER A 151 -17.29 15.09 -16.72
N GLU A 152 -18.10 14.73 -17.71
CA GLU A 152 -18.18 13.38 -18.24
C GLU A 152 -18.24 13.42 -19.77
N SER A 153 -17.50 12.52 -20.40
CA SER A 153 -17.56 12.21 -21.82
C SER A 153 -17.67 10.69 -22.01
N LYS A 154 -17.78 10.26 -23.27
CA LYS A 154 -17.79 8.83 -23.60
C LYS A 154 -16.47 8.15 -23.21
N GLU A 155 -15.37 8.88 -23.34
CA GLU A 155 -14.00 8.40 -23.16
C GLU A 155 -13.54 8.47 -21.69
N MET A 156 -14.08 9.42 -20.90
CA MET A 156 -13.68 9.54 -19.50
C MET A 156 -14.69 10.34 -18.66
N SER A 157 -14.65 10.10 -17.35
CA SER A 157 -15.28 10.93 -16.33
C SER A 157 -14.20 11.59 -15.47
N LEU A 158 -14.27 12.91 -15.29
CA LEU A 158 -13.32 13.70 -14.53
C LEU A 158 -13.92 14.10 -13.18
N TYR A 159 -13.10 14.01 -12.14
CA TYR A 159 -13.46 14.35 -10.77
C TYR A 159 -12.39 15.26 -10.18
N SER A 160 -12.81 16.32 -9.48
CA SER A 160 -11.90 17.23 -8.79
C SER A 160 -11.80 16.87 -7.31
N PHE A 161 -10.67 17.23 -6.69
CA PHE A 161 -10.52 17.13 -5.25
C PHE A 161 -11.49 18.10 -4.55
N ALA A 162 -12.39 17.57 -3.73
CA ALA A 162 -13.43 18.34 -3.03
C ALA A 162 -12.90 19.21 -1.87
N ASN A 163 -11.58 19.20 -1.63
CA ASN A 163 -10.89 19.97 -0.60
C ASN A 163 -11.54 19.87 0.80
N LYS A 164 -11.98 18.66 1.18
CA LYS A 164 -12.51 18.38 2.52
C LYS A 164 -11.43 18.51 3.58
N LYS A 165 -11.82 18.98 4.77
CA LYS A 165 -11.01 18.85 6.00
C LYS A 165 -10.58 17.38 6.16
N PRO A 166 -9.34 17.10 6.60
CA PRO A 166 -8.84 15.73 6.73
C PRO A 166 -9.74 14.89 7.64
N LEU A 167 -9.84 13.59 7.34
CA LEU A 167 -10.43 12.59 8.23
C LEU A 167 -9.84 12.78 9.62
N LYS A 168 -10.66 13.23 10.58
CA LYS A 168 -10.32 13.01 11.98
C LYS A 168 -10.25 11.50 12.13
N ARG A 169 -9.06 10.97 12.46
CA ARG A 169 -8.93 9.60 12.95
C ARG A 169 -10.02 9.42 14.01
N ALA A 170 -10.87 8.40 13.86
CA ALA A 170 -11.73 7.99 14.94
C ALA A 170 -10.80 7.66 16.13
N ILE A 171 -11.04 8.33 17.25
CA ILE A 171 -10.40 8.02 18.54
C ILE A 171 -11.11 6.80 19.10
#